data_AF-A0A7C3R938-F1
#
_entry.id   AF-A0A7C3R938-F1
#
_cell.length_a   1.000
_cell.length_b   1.000
_cell.length_c   1.000
_cell.angle_alpha   90.00
_cell.angle_beta   90.00
_cell.angle_gamma   90.00
#
_symmetry.space_group_name_H-M   'P 1'
#
loop_
_entity.id
_entity.type
_entity.pdbx_description
1 polymer ?
#
loop_
_entity_poly.entity_id
_entity_poly.type
_entity_poly.pdbx_seq_one_letter_code
_entity_poly.pdbx_strand_id
1 'polypeptide(L)'
;MAVQEKKSRIWYLALTGVIAVLLVILAQALGPWGTPLSRVIRGAGMLGYLAVFLASLSSLYLRELVRFFGRPFIKVHHAVSITGLIMLLIHPLGAAWEAGSLAVFVPATGSWLGFLRAGGRPAGTRSAWLCWPPYCARAWRVAGARSII
;
A
#
# COMPACT_ATOMS: atom_id res chain seq x y z
N MET A 1 9.35 -11.36 45.81
CA MET A 1 8.66 -11.88 44.61
C MET A 1 8.00 -10.68 43.92
N ALA A 2 8.17 -10.32 42.64
CA ALA A 2 8.98 -10.83 41.56
C ALA A 2 9.20 -9.70 40.53
N VAL A 3 10.39 -9.72 39.92
CA VAL A 3 10.93 -8.79 38.91
C VAL A 3 10.26 -9.02 37.54
N GLN A 4 8.95 -8.74 37.37
CA GLN A 4 8.24 -9.11 36.11
C GLN A 4 7.49 -7.98 35.37
N GLU A 5 7.39 -6.76 35.91
CA GLU A 5 6.59 -5.69 35.28
C GLU A 5 7.17 -5.13 33.95
N LYS A 6 8.44 -5.35 33.63
CA LYS A 6 9.11 -4.63 32.52
C LYS A 6 9.26 -5.40 31.21
N LYS A 7 8.95 -6.70 31.17
CA LYS A 7 9.11 -7.57 29.99
C LYS A 7 7.88 -7.56 29.05
N SER A 8 6.78 -6.93 29.46
CA SER A 8 5.45 -7.10 28.86
C SER A 8 5.15 -6.21 27.64
N ARG A 9 5.86 -5.09 27.44
CA ARG A 9 5.42 -4.08 26.44
C ARG A 9 5.78 -4.37 24.98
N ILE A 10 6.92 -5.05 24.72
CA ILE A 10 7.35 -5.33 23.35
C ILE A 10 6.52 -6.40 22.66
N TRP A 11 5.87 -7.28 23.44
CA TRP A 11 4.97 -8.28 22.88
C TRP A 11 3.78 -7.62 22.18
N TYR A 12 3.28 -6.48 22.68
CA TYR A 12 2.23 -5.73 21.99
C TYR A 12 2.70 -5.22 20.62
N LEU A 13 3.95 -4.78 20.48
CA LEU A 13 4.52 -4.40 19.18
C LEU A 13 4.63 -5.60 18.22
N ALA A 14 5.15 -6.72 18.70
CA ALA A 14 5.25 -7.93 17.89
C ALA A 14 3.85 -8.41 17.47
N LEU A 15 2.91 -8.45 18.41
CA LEU A 15 1.53 -8.88 18.19
C LEU A 15 0.81 -7.96 17.21
N THR A 16 0.90 -6.63 17.38
CA THR A 16 0.31 -5.65 16.44
C THR A 16 0.91 -5.79 15.04
N GLY A 17 2.23 -5.99 14.92
CA GLY A 17 2.86 -6.26 13.64
C GLY A 17 2.36 -7.53 12.97
N VAL A 18 2.27 -8.63 13.71
CA VAL A 18 1.75 -9.92 13.21
C VAL A 18 0.29 -9.80 12.78
N ILE A 19 -0.57 -9.23 13.63
CA ILE A 19 -1.98 -9.02 13.32
C ILE A 19 -2.12 -8.18 12.06
N ALA A 20 -1.36 -7.09 11.94
CA ALA A 20 -1.43 -6.23 10.78
C ALA A 20 -0.97 -6.93 9.49
N VAL A 21 0.07 -7.78 9.54
CA VAL A 21 0.46 -8.61 8.39
C VAL A 21 -0.64 -9.60 8.01
N LEU A 22 -1.25 -10.27 8.99
CA LEU A 22 -2.37 -11.18 8.74
C LEU A 22 -3.57 -10.47 8.12
N LEU A 23 -3.86 -9.24 8.56
CA LEU A 23 -4.90 -8.40 7.94
C LEU A 23 -4.58 -8.05 6.49
N VAL A 24 -3.31 -7.77 6.16
CA VAL A 24 -2.88 -7.54 4.77
C VAL A 24 -3.07 -8.81 3.93
N ILE A 25 -2.65 -9.98 4.44
CA ILE A 25 -2.82 -11.26 3.74
C ILE A 25 -4.30 -11.55 3.51
N LEU A 26 -5.12 -11.39 4.55
CA LEU A 26 -6.57 -11.59 4.46
C LEU A 26 -7.20 -10.62 3.45
N ALA A 27 -6.85 -9.34 3.49
CA ALA A 27 -7.36 -8.36 2.54
C ALA A 27 -6.98 -8.69 1.10
N GLN A 28 -5.78 -9.23 0.88
CA GLN A 28 -5.35 -9.71 -0.43
C GLN A 28 -6.13 -10.96 -0.86
N ALA A 29 -6.37 -11.90 0.05
CA ALA A 29 -7.13 -13.13 -0.23
C ALA A 29 -8.62 -12.86 -0.53
N LEU A 30 -9.24 -11.92 0.18
CA LEU A 30 -10.64 -11.51 -0.03
C LEU A 30 -10.80 -10.53 -1.21
N GLY A 31 -9.70 -10.07 -1.81
CA GLY A 31 -9.72 -9.11 -2.89
C GLY A 31 -10.29 -9.67 -4.20
N PRO A 32 -10.80 -8.81 -5.09
CA PRO A 32 -11.15 -9.22 -6.43
C PRO A 32 -9.94 -9.81 -7.17
N TRP A 33 -10.20 -10.83 -7.98
CA TRP A 33 -9.18 -11.54 -8.76
C TRP A 33 -8.78 -10.68 -9.97
N GLY A 34 -7.84 -9.75 -9.75
CA GLY A 34 -7.22 -8.94 -10.80
C GLY A 34 -5.98 -9.61 -11.44
N THR A 35 -5.26 -8.85 -12.26
CA THR A 35 -3.97 -9.26 -12.83
C THR A 35 -2.96 -9.54 -11.71
N PRO A 36 -1.98 -10.44 -11.90
CA PRO A 36 -0.91 -10.65 -10.91
C PRO A 36 -0.18 -9.35 -10.55
N LEU A 37 -0.02 -8.46 -11.54
CA LEU A 37 0.56 -7.13 -11.36
C LEU A 37 -0.28 -6.26 -10.40
N SER A 38 -1.60 -6.18 -10.59
CA SER A 38 -2.50 -5.42 -9.71
C SER A 38 -2.45 -5.90 -8.25
N ARG A 39 -2.27 -7.21 -8.03
CA ARG A 39 -2.11 -7.78 -6.69
C ARG A 39 -0.80 -7.34 -6.03
N VAL A 40 0.29 -7.31 -6.79
CA VAL A 40 1.59 -6.82 -6.32
C VAL A 40 1.52 -5.32 -6.01
N ILE A 41 0.91 -4.51 -6.88
CA ILE A 41 0.73 -3.07 -6.68
C ILE A 41 -0.06 -2.79 -5.39
N ARG A 42 -1.17 -3.50 -5.19
CA ARG A 42 -1.98 -3.39 -3.98
C ARG A 42 -1.23 -3.86 -2.74
N GLY A 43 -0.53 -5.00 -2.85
CA GLY A 43 0.28 -5.55 -1.77
C GLY A 43 1.41 -4.61 -1.34
N ALA A 44 2.10 -3.99 -2.30
CA ALA A 44 3.11 -2.97 -2.05
C ALA A 44 2.53 -1.76 -1.29
N GLY A 45 1.35 -1.28 -1.68
CA GLY A 45 0.67 -0.20 -0.95
C GLY A 45 0.37 -0.58 0.51
N MET A 46 -0.26 -1.73 0.72
CA MET A 46 -0.65 -2.19 2.07
C MET A 46 0.56 -2.45 2.98
N LEU A 47 1.59 -3.14 2.46
CA LEU A 47 2.82 -3.40 3.20
C LEU A 47 3.65 -2.13 3.41
N GLY A 48 3.64 -1.19 2.46
CA GLY A 48 4.29 0.11 2.59
C GLY A 48 3.69 0.95 3.72
N TYR A 49 2.35 1.06 3.76
CA TYR A 49 1.66 1.73 4.87
C TYR A 49 1.91 1.03 6.22
N LEU A 50 1.91 -0.30 6.23
CA LEU A 50 2.20 -1.07 7.45
C LEU A 50 3.64 -0.82 7.93
N ALA A 51 4.62 -0.78 7.03
CA ALA A 51 6.00 -0.50 7.39
C ALA A 51 6.14 0.93 7.96
N VAL A 52 5.49 1.94 7.39
CA VAL A 52 5.47 3.29 7.95
C VAL A 52 4.83 3.32 9.34
N PHE A 53 3.71 2.63 9.53
CA PHE A 53 3.07 2.52 10.84
C PHE A 53 3.98 1.86 11.88
N LEU A 54 4.65 0.76 11.53
CA LEU A 54 5.63 0.09 12.40
C LEU A 54 6.85 0.98 12.68
N ALA A 55 7.30 1.75 11.70
CA ALA A 55 8.35 2.75 11.90
C ALA A 55 7.91 3.83 12.90
N SER A 56 6.69 4.35 12.80
CA SER A 56 6.14 5.31 13.77
C SER A 56 6.02 4.70 15.17
N LEU A 57 5.52 3.47 15.29
CA LEU A 57 5.43 2.76 16.57
C LEU A 57 6.82 2.50 17.17
N SER A 58 7.82 2.18 16.36
CA SER A 58 9.17 1.90 16.84
C SER A 58 9.76 3.07 17.64
N SER A 59 9.40 4.32 17.29
CA SER A 59 9.82 5.54 18.00
C SER A 59 9.24 5.66 19.40
N LEU A 60 8.15 4.98 19.72
CA LEU A 60 7.52 4.98 21.05
C LEU A 60 8.18 3.96 22.02
N TYR A 61 8.93 2.99 21.51
CA TYR A 61 9.48 1.87 22.28
C TYR A 61 10.99 1.71 22.11
N LEU A 62 11.72 2.83 22.09
CA LEU A 62 13.17 2.87 21.82
C LEU A 62 13.99 1.91 22.69
N ARG A 63 13.73 1.91 24.01
CA ARG A 63 14.53 1.15 24.99
C ARG A 63 14.30 -0.36 24.83
N GLU A 64 13.06 -0.74 24.61
CA GLU A 64 12.63 -2.12 24.42
C GLU A 64 13.15 -2.67 23.08
N LEU A 65 13.11 -1.85 22.02
CA LEU A 65 13.55 -2.25 20.68
C LEU A 65 15.05 -2.51 20.61
N VAL A 66 15.87 -1.65 21.23
CA VAL A 66 17.33 -1.84 21.31
C VAL A 66 17.67 -3.10 22.09
N ARG A 67 16.94 -3.40 23.17
CA ARG A 67 17.14 -4.63 23.96
C ARG A 67 16.76 -5.89 23.20
N PHE A 68 15.69 -5.84 22.40
CA PHE A 68 15.20 -7.00 21.65
C PHE A 68 16.06 -7.30 20.41
N PHE A 69 16.42 -6.28 19.63
CA PHE A 69 17.20 -6.48 18.40
C PHE A 69 18.72 -6.51 18.65
N GLY A 70 19.20 -6.04 19.80
CA GLY A 70 20.65 -5.89 20.08
C GLY A 70 21.36 -4.93 19.13
N ARG A 71 20.60 -4.14 18.35
CA ARG A 71 21.08 -3.20 17.35
C ARG A 71 20.61 -1.79 17.70
N PRO A 72 21.35 -0.74 17.28
CA PRO A 72 20.92 0.63 17.52
C PRO A 72 19.59 0.91 16.82
N PHE A 73 18.67 1.58 17.53
CA PHE A 73 17.33 1.93 17.06
C PHE A 73 17.33 2.51 15.66
N ILE A 74 18.23 3.46 15.39
CA ILE A 74 18.33 4.18 14.12
C ILE A 74 18.46 3.21 12.93
N LYS A 75 19.27 2.14 13.07
CA LYS A 75 19.47 1.17 11.97
C LYS A 75 18.19 0.37 11.68
N VAL A 76 17.50 -0.08 12.72
CA VAL A 76 16.25 -0.86 12.56
C VAL A 76 15.14 0.04 12.01
N HIS A 77 14.99 1.23 12.59
CA HIS A 77 14.01 2.22 12.15
C HIS A 77 14.22 2.62 10.68
N HIS A 78 15.44 2.99 10.29
CA HIS A 78 15.71 3.39 8.90
C HIS A 78 15.49 2.24 7.93
N ALA A 79 15.89 1.00 8.28
CA ALA A 79 15.61 -0.14 7.42
C ALA A 79 14.11 -0.29 7.15
N VAL A 80 13.29 -0.27 8.20
CA VAL A 80 11.82 -0.37 8.07
C VAL A 80 11.24 0.83 7.30
N SER A 81 11.68 2.05 7.61
CA SER A 81 11.21 3.28 6.95
C SER A 81 11.57 3.32 5.47
N ILE A 82 12.80 2.96 5.11
CA ILE A 82 13.25 2.94 3.70
C ILE A 82 12.50 1.85 2.93
N THR A 83 12.37 0.64 3.49
CA THR A 83 11.59 -0.43 2.84
C THR A 83 10.13 -0.02 2.66
N GLY A 84 9.53 0.61 3.67
CA GLY A 84 8.17 1.15 3.58
C GLY A 84 8.03 2.21 2.49
N LEU A 85 8.99 3.15 2.42
CA LEU A 85 9.00 4.21 1.42
C LEU A 85 9.15 3.66 0.01
N ILE A 86 10.03 2.68 -0.21
CA ILE A 86 10.19 1.99 -1.49
C ILE A 86 8.88 1.31 -1.91
N MET A 87 8.22 0.59 -1.00
CA MET A 87 6.92 -0.04 -1.27
C MET A 87 5.83 0.99 -1.60
N LEU A 88 5.81 2.11 -0.86
CA LEU A 88 4.92 3.25 -1.11
C LEU A 88 5.20 3.97 -2.43
N LEU A 89 6.41 3.88 -2.99
CA LEU A 89 6.74 4.37 -4.33
C LEU A 89 6.33 3.37 -5.42
N ILE A 90 6.56 2.07 -5.20
CA ILE A 90 6.17 1.01 -6.12
C ILE A 90 4.65 1.03 -6.35
N HIS A 91 3.85 1.32 -5.32
CA HIS A 91 2.40 1.37 -5.43
C HIS A 91 1.86 2.38 -6.48
N PRO A 92 2.08 3.69 -6.36
CA PRO A 92 1.62 4.68 -7.33
C PRO A 92 2.31 4.55 -8.70
N LEU A 93 3.61 4.21 -8.73
CA LEU A 93 4.33 4.03 -9.99
C LEU A 93 3.85 2.80 -10.76
N GLY A 94 3.60 1.69 -10.06
CA GLY A 94 3.01 0.50 -10.65
C GLY A 94 1.59 0.75 -11.14
N ALA A 95 0.79 1.55 -10.41
CA ALA A 95 -0.53 1.96 -10.87
C ALA A 95 -0.47 2.83 -12.15
N ALA A 96 0.50 3.73 -12.26
CA ALA A 96 0.73 4.53 -13.46
C ALA A 96 1.19 3.65 -14.65
N TRP A 97 2.03 2.64 -14.37
CA TRP A 97 2.47 1.65 -15.36
C TRP A 97 1.30 0.83 -15.89
N GLU A 98 0.45 0.31 -15.01
CA GLU A 98 -0.73 -0.48 -15.39
C GLU A 98 -1.75 0.37 -16.18
N ALA A 99 -1.85 1.66 -15.86
CA ALA A 99 -2.68 2.61 -16.61
C ALA A 99 -2.06 3.08 -17.94
N GLY A 100 -0.76 2.85 -18.16
CA GLY A 100 -0.02 3.36 -19.32
C GLY A 100 0.05 4.89 -19.40
N SER A 101 -0.16 5.62 -18.28
CA SER A 101 -0.22 7.08 -18.28
C SER A 101 0.14 7.68 -16.92
N LEU A 102 0.93 8.76 -16.95
CA LEU A 102 1.22 9.60 -15.77
C LEU A 102 0.06 10.54 -15.41
N ALA A 103 -0.99 10.61 -16.24
CA ALA A 103 -2.19 11.39 -15.92
C ALA A 103 -2.90 10.87 -14.65
N VAL A 104 -2.54 9.69 -14.16
CA VAL A 104 -2.94 9.12 -12.86
C VAL A 104 -2.48 9.95 -11.65
N PHE A 105 -1.65 10.97 -11.85
CA PHE A 105 -1.27 11.95 -10.80
C PHE A 105 -1.94 13.34 -10.88
N VAL A 106 -2.65 13.70 -11.95
CA VAL A 106 -3.26 15.03 -12.16
C VAL A 106 -4.67 15.19 -11.56
N PRO A 107 -4.88 15.76 -10.36
CA PRO A 107 -6.16 15.67 -9.63
C PRO A 107 -7.37 16.19 -10.43
N ALA A 108 -8.53 15.55 -10.27
CA ALA A 108 -9.74 16.06 -10.91
C ALA A 108 -10.44 17.10 -10.05
N THR A 109 -10.49 18.31 -10.59
CA THR A 109 -11.10 19.48 -9.95
C THR A 109 -12.51 19.76 -10.46
N GLY A 110 -13.05 18.92 -11.35
CA GLY A 110 -14.36 19.15 -11.98
C GLY A 110 -15.57 19.02 -11.04
N SER A 111 -15.44 18.37 -9.87
CA SER A 111 -16.46 18.40 -8.82
C SER A 111 -15.86 18.07 -7.44
N TRP A 112 -16.32 18.77 -6.40
CA TRP A 112 -15.90 18.52 -5.02
C TRP A 112 -16.16 17.09 -4.54
N LEU A 113 -17.34 16.54 -4.87
CA LEU A 113 -17.69 15.18 -4.48
C LEU A 113 -16.85 14.12 -5.22
N GLY A 114 -16.52 14.34 -6.50
CA GLY A 114 -15.62 13.47 -7.25
C GLY A 114 -14.20 13.49 -6.70
N PHE A 115 -13.69 14.66 -6.35
CA PHE A 115 -12.39 14.83 -5.71
C PHE A 115 -12.32 14.09 -4.37
N LEU A 116 -13.29 14.29 -3.48
CA LEU A 116 -13.32 13.65 -2.17
C LEU A 116 -13.51 12.12 -2.26
N ARG A 117 -14.39 11.63 -3.15
CA ARG A 117 -14.59 10.18 -3.37
C ARG A 117 -13.36 9.49 -3.93
N ALA A 118 -12.62 10.17 -4.81
CA ALA A 118 -11.39 9.65 -5.39
C ALA A 118 -10.19 9.79 -4.43
N GLY A 119 -10.38 10.36 -3.23
CA GLY A 119 -9.30 10.65 -2.29
C GLY A 119 -8.26 11.61 -2.88
N GLY A 120 -8.70 12.54 -3.74
CA GLY A 120 -7.83 13.45 -4.47
C GLY A 120 -7.21 12.87 -5.75
N ARG A 121 -7.55 11.63 -6.14
CA ARG A 121 -7.09 11.11 -7.44
C ARG A 121 -7.58 11.98 -8.60
N PRO A 122 -6.85 11.94 -9.72
CA PRO A 122 -7.34 12.36 -11.02
C PRO A 122 -8.56 11.54 -11.33
N ALA A 123 -9.73 12.16 -11.42
CA ALA A 123 -10.74 11.63 -12.32
C ALA A 123 -10.12 11.70 -13.72
N GLY A 124 -9.52 10.60 -14.14
CA GLY A 124 -9.48 10.27 -15.55
C GLY A 124 -10.89 10.52 -16.07
N THR A 125 -10.95 11.33 -17.11
CA THR A 125 -12.16 11.65 -17.86
C THR A 125 -13.11 10.46 -17.91
N ARG A 126 -14.41 10.74 -17.75
CA ARG A 126 -15.65 9.92 -17.84
C ARG A 126 -15.61 8.41 -18.22
N SER A 127 -14.59 7.92 -18.93
CA SER A 127 -14.36 6.52 -19.31
C SER A 127 -13.59 5.67 -18.26
N ALA A 128 -12.79 6.26 -17.36
CA ALA A 128 -11.98 5.47 -16.43
C ALA A 128 -12.78 4.84 -15.27
N TRP A 129 -13.90 5.46 -14.88
CA TRP A 129 -14.78 4.95 -13.81
C TRP A 129 -15.63 3.75 -14.24
N LEU A 130 -15.74 3.49 -15.55
CA LEU A 130 -16.47 2.35 -16.09
C LEU A 130 -15.61 1.08 -16.23
N CYS A 131 -14.29 1.13 -16.07
CA CYS A 131 -13.41 -0.05 -16.06
C CYS A 131 -13.06 -0.50 -14.63
N TRP A 132 -14.09 -0.86 -13.86
CA TRP A 132 -13.94 -1.79 -12.72
C TRP A 132 -13.94 -3.24 -13.27
N PRO A 133 -13.28 -4.22 -12.62
CA PRO A 133 -12.64 -5.35 -13.32
C PRO A 133 -13.48 -6.31 -14.18
N PRO A 134 -14.79 -6.59 -14.02
CA PRO A 134 -15.36 -7.64 -14.86
C PRO A 134 -15.54 -7.23 -16.34
N TYR A 135 -15.44 -5.95 -16.72
CA TYR A 135 -15.81 -5.50 -18.07
C TYR A 135 -14.64 -5.20 -19.03
N CYS A 136 -13.40 -5.17 -18.57
CA CYS A 136 -12.28 -4.65 -19.37
C CYS A 136 -11.64 -5.71 -20.33
N ALA A 137 -11.97 -7.00 -20.22
CA ALA A 137 -11.38 -8.03 -21.10
C ALA A 137 -11.88 -8.01 -22.55
N ARG A 138 -12.99 -7.32 -22.86
CA ARG A 138 -13.60 -7.29 -24.20
C ARG A 138 -13.31 -5.99 -24.98
N ALA A 139 -13.14 -4.86 -24.29
CA ALA A 139 -12.97 -3.55 -24.93
C ALA A 139 -11.61 -3.36 -25.62
N TRP A 140 -10.54 -3.96 -25.08
CA TRP A 140 -9.20 -3.90 -25.68
C TRP A 140 -9.08 -4.69 -26.98
N ARG A 141 -9.95 -5.68 -27.22
CA ARG A 141 -9.93 -6.46 -28.47
C ARG A 141 -10.54 -5.70 -29.66
N VAL A 142 -11.34 -4.66 -29.39
CA VAL A 142 -11.99 -3.86 -30.45
C VAL A 142 -11.19 -2.59 -30.77
N ALA A 143 -10.48 -2.03 -29.78
CA ALA A 143 -9.62 -0.86 -29.98
C ALA A 143 -8.30 -1.18 -30.72
N GLY A 144 -7.81 -2.43 -30.67
CA GLY A 144 -6.63 -2.88 -31.41
C GLY A 144 -6.87 -3.20 -32.90
N ALA A 145 -8.12 -3.07 -33.40
CA ALA A 145 -8.50 -3.45 -34.76
C ALA A 145 -8.76 -2.27 -35.71
N ARG A 146 -8.45 -1.02 -35.31
CA ARG A 146 -8.71 0.19 -36.12
C ARG A 146 -7.49 1.12 -36.24
N SER A 147 -6.31 0.54 -36.40
CA SER A 147 -5.09 1.30 -36.72
C SER A 147 -4.22 0.59 -37.77
N ILE A 148 -4.85 -0.15 -38.69
CA ILE A 148 -4.25 -0.60 -39.94
C ILE A 148 -5.32 -0.41 -41.02
N ILE A 149 -4.92 0.31 -42.08
CA ILE A 149 -5.69 0.93 -43.17
C ILE A 149 -6.18 2.34 -42.84
#